data_AF-A0A7W7SJM7-F1
#
_entry.id   AF-A0A7W7SJM7-F1
#
_cell.length_a   1.000
_cell.length_b   1.000
_cell.length_c   1.000
_cell.angle_alpha   90.00
_cell.angle_beta   90.00
_cell.angle_gamma   90.00
#
_symmetry.space_group_name_H-M   'P 1'
#
loop_
_entity.id
_entity.type
_entity.pdbx_description
1 polymer ?
#
loop_
_entity_poly.entity_id
_entity_poly.type
_entity_poly.pdbx_seq_one_letter_code
_entity_poly.pdbx_strand_id
1 'polypeptide(L)'
;MTDGISWLAEPRSITFGGHLVVLARGLDMQGLADGLAAAVHGPEHVAVGVGRQSGEDLLELMDEAFDGSWEGIGLRLGRAGDWTYAVAYGGWPGEFGSLLPLSQGGVHLCLLEYDEENGKPVPPDFAYLHDGRLLAACNLHLDASWGYDGVTGDPATAAPLQELLTAAGLPAPDLDRRQVHRTALGVVERRFGLSLPKELIVNGVLPAVLLEPA
;
A
#
# COMPACT_ATOMS: atom_id res chain seq x y z
N MET A 1 18.77 -7.79 4.49
CA MET A 1 18.78 -6.32 4.62
C MET A 1 17.45 -5.84 4.10
N THR A 2 16.69 -5.12 4.91
CA THR A 2 15.47 -4.44 4.46
C THR A 2 15.84 -3.02 4.09
N ASP A 3 15.33 -2.55 2.95
CA ASP A 3 15.41 -1.15 2.60
C ASP A 3 14.32 -0.39 3.37
N GLY A 4 14.42 0.94 3.39
CA GLY A 4 13.31 1.79 3.77
C GLY A 4 12.11 1.65 2.81
N ILE A 5 11.14 2.54 2.90
CA ILE A 5 10.02 2.61 1.95
C ILE A 5 10.15 3.79 0.98
N SER A 6 11.08 4.74 1.23
CA SER A 6 11.27 5.92 0.38
C SER A 6 11.57 5.63 -1.10
N TRP A 7 12.00 4.42 -1.45
CA TRP A 7 12.22 4.04 -2.84
C TRP A 7 10.92 3.91 -3.66
N LEU A 8 9.76 3.83 -3.00
CA LEU A 8 8.43 3.88 -3.65
C LEU A 8 8.14 5.25 -4.29
N ALA A 9 8.94 6.28 -4.01
CA ALA A 9 8.85 7.56 -4.72
C ALA A 9 9.54 7.55 -6.09
N GLU A 10 10.33 6.52 -6.42
CA GLU A 10 10.94 6.44 -7.76
C GLU A 10 9.88 6.10 -8.81
N PRO A 11 10.00 6.62 -10.05
CA PRO A 11 9.09 6.21 -11.13
C PRO A 11 9.31 4.71 -11.41
N ARG A 12 8.23 3.97 -11.71
CA ARG A 12 8.31 2.52 -11.95
C ARG A 12 8.96 1.82 -10.77
N SER A 13 8.57 2.26 -9.56
CA SER A 13 9.14 1.75 -8.32
C SER A 13 8.88 0.26 -8.21
N ILE A 14 7.71 -0.18 -8.66
CA ILE A 14 7.30 -1.58 -8.78
C ILE A 14 6.92 -1.84 -10.25
N THR A 15 7.03 -3.09 -10.71
CA THR A 15 6.55 -3.52 -12.02
C THR A 15 5.18 -2.91 -12.34
N PHE A 16 5.01 -2.44 -13.57
CA PHE A 16 3.78 -1.83 -14.08
C PHE A 16 2.53 -2.61 -13.63
N GLY A 17 1.53 -1.93 -13.06
CA GLY A 17 0.32 -2.55 -12.52
C GLY A 17 0.33 -2.75 -10.99
N GLY A 18 1.50 -2.76 -10.35
CA GLY A 18 1.60 -2.56 -8.90
C GLY A 18 1.14 -1.14 -8.52
N HIS A 19 0.30 -1.01 -7.49
CA HIS A 19 -0.24 0.31 -7.13
C HIS A 19 -0.48 0.54 -5.63
N LEU A 20 -0.55 -0.53 -4.83
CA LEU A 20 -0.81 -0.45 -3.39
C LEU A 20 0.09 -1.43 -2.64
N VAL A 21 0.66 -0.99 -1.53
CA VAL A 21 1.25 -1.87 -0.53
C VAL A 21 0.45 -1.79 0.76
N VAL A 22 0.00 -2.93 1.26
CA VAL A 22 -0.66 -3.04 2.57
C VAL A 22 0.28 -3.77 3.52
N LEU A 23 0.61 -3.16 4.66
CA LEU A 23 1.42 -3.75 5.72
C LEU A 23 0.57 -3.99 6.95
N ALA A 24 0.63 -5.20 7.50
CA ALA A 24 -0.07 -5.58 8.71
C ALA A 24 0.89 -6.15 9.76
N ARG A 25 0.76 -5.69 11.00
CA ARG A 25 1.36 -6.32 12.18
C ARG A 25 0.25 -6.91 13.02
N GLY A 26 0.39 -8.19 13.37
CA GLY A 26 -0.66 -8.98 14.03
C GLY A 26 -1.39 -9.94 13.08
N LEU A 27 -1.09 -9.91 11.78
CA LEU A 27 -1.58 -10.87 10.78
C LEU A 27 -0.43 -11.63 10.15
N ASP A 28 -0.65 -12.90 9.82
CA ASP A 28 0.22 -13.65 8.91
C ASP A 28 -0.18 -13.39 7.44
N MET A 29 0.53 -14.02 6.50
CA MET A 29 0.31 -13.80 5.06
C MET A 29 -1.09 -14.24 4.62
N GLN A 30 -1.61 -15.34 5.19
CA GLN A 30 -2.93 -15.85 4.83
C GLN A 30 -4.02 -14.92 5.38
N GLY A 31 -3.94 -14.54 6.65
CA GLY A 31 -4.90 -13.62 7.26
C GLY A 31 -4.92 -12.24 6.60
N LEU A 32 -3.77 -11.75 6.12
CA LEU A 32 -3.72 -10.54 5.31
C LEU A 32 -4.38 -10.73 3.94
N ALA A 33 -4.11 -11.84 3.25
CA ALA A 33 -4.72 -12.14 1.95
C ALA A 33 -6.24 -12.31 2.04
N ASP A 34 -6.73 -13.11 2.98
CA ASP A 34 -8.15 -13.35 3.21
C ASP A 34 -8.87 -12.05 3.60
N GLY A 35 -8.22 -11.23 4.43
CA GLY A 35 -8.73 -9.92 4.84
C GLY A 35 -8.86 -8.94 3.68
N LEU A 36 -7.91 -8.95 2.75
CA LEU A 36 -7.97 -8.14 1.53
C LEU A 36 -9.01 -8.67 0.55
N ALA A 37 -9.14 -10.00 0.40
CA ALA A 37 -10.19 -10.62 -0.40
C ALA A 37 -11.59 -10.22 0.08
N ALA A 38 -11.83 -10.30 1.39
CA ALA A 38 -13.10 -9.89 2.01
C ALA A 38 -13.39 -8.38 1.88
N ALA A 39 -12.38 -7.57 1.57
CA ALA A 39 -12.54 -6.13 1.39
C ALA A 39 -12.77 -5.72 -0.06
N VAL A 40 -12.66 -6.62 -1.04
CA VAL A 40 -12.95 -6.30 -2.44
C VAL A 40 -14.42 -5.91 -2.59
N HIS A 41 -14.69 -4.84 -3.34
CA HIS A 41 -16.05 -4.40 -3.64
C HIS A 41 -16.78 -5.39 -4.55
N GLY A 42 -18.08 -5.53 -4.32
CA GLY A 42 -18.95 -6.36 -5.15
C GLY A 42 -19.18 -7.74 -4.54
N PRO A 43 -19.15 -8.82 -5.35
CA PRO A 43 -19.37 -10.17 -4.83
C PRO A 43 -18.28 -10.57 -3.83
N GLU A 44 -18.57 -11.59 -3.04
CA GLU A 44 -17.57 -12.17 -2.12
C GLU A 44 -16.38 -12.69 -2.94
N HIS A 45 -15.16 -12.42 -2.47
CA HIS A 45 -13.93 -12.91 -3.07
C HIS A 45 -13.15 -13.76 -2.08
N VAL A 46 -12.38 -14.71 -2.61
CA VAL A 46 -11.45 -15.56 -1.87
C VAL A 46 -10.03 -15.42 -2.41
N ALA A 47 -9.04 -15.62 -1.54
CA ALA A 47 -7.64 -15.64 -1.93
C ALA A 47 -7.23 -17.04 -2.42
N VAL A 48 -6.94 -17.18 -3.71
CA VAL A 48 -6.51 -18.43 -4.34
C VAL A 48 -5.00 -18.43 -4.55
N GLY A 49 -4.29 -19.38 -3.94
CA GLY A 49 -2.84 -19.48 -4.04
C GLY A 49 -2.37 -19.90 -5.43
N VAL A 50 -1.47 -19.11 -6.03
CA VAL A 50 -0.93 -19.33 -7.37
C VAL A 50 0.59 -19.55 -7.37
N GLY A 51 1.12 -20.02 -6.25
CA GLY A 51 2.54 -20.33 -6.10
C GLY A 51 3.40 -19.10 -5.83
N ARG A 52 4.62 -19.09 -6.34
CA ARG A 52 5.56 -17.97 -6.19
C ARG A 52 5.73 -17.28 -7.52
N GLN A 53 5.48 -15.98 -7.58
CA GLN A 53 5.47 -15.21 -8.81
C GLN A 53 6.38 -13.98 -8.72
N SER A 54 7.02 -13.64 -9.85
CA SER A 54 7.53 -12.27 -10.04
C SER A 54 6.36 -11.31 -10.27
N GLY A 55 6.63 -10.01 -10.39
CA GLY A 55 5.58 -9.03 -10.71
C GLY A 55 5.03 -9.24 -12.12
N GLU A 56 5.90 -9.56 -13.07
CA GLU A 56 5.56 -9.79 -14.47
C GLU A 56 4.77 -11.10 -14.64
N ASP A 57 5.26 -12.21 -14.08
CA ASP A 57 4.57 -13.51 -14.17
C ASP A 57 3.17 -13.46 -13.55
N LEU A 58 2.98 -12.69 -12.47
CA LEU A 58 1.67 -12.51 -11.86
C LEU A 58 0.70 -11.76 -12.80
N LEU A 59 1.17 -10.73 -13.49
CA LEU A 59 0.34 -9.98 -14.43
C LEU A 59 -0.05 -10.83 -15.64
N GLU A 60 0.87 -11.62 -16.18
CA GLU A 60 0.57 -12.57 -17.27
C GLU A 60 -0.49 -13.58 -16.83
N LEU A 61 -0.35 -14.14 -15.62
CA LEU A 61 -1.35 -15.03 -15.05
C LEU A 61 -2.73 -14.34 -14.89
N MET A 62 -2.74 -13.08 -14.47
CA MET A 62 -3.98 -12.31 -14.32
C MET A 62 -4.64 -12.01 -15.66
N ASP A 63 -3.87 -11.68 -16.70
CA ASP A 63 -4.39 -11.51 -18.06
C ASP A 63 -5.11 -12.78 -18.54
N GLU A 64 -4.55 -13.96 -18.27
CA GLU A 64 -5.15 -15.24 -18.61
C GLU A 64 -6.40 -15.56 -17.76
N ALA A 65 -6.38 -15.25 -16.46
CA ALA A 65 -7.44 -15.61 -15.53
C ALA A 65 -8.69 -14.72 -15.63
N PHE A 66 -8.49 -13.42 -15.90
CA PHE A 66 -9.56 -12.40 -15.80
C PHE A 66 -9.92 -11.75 -17.13
N ASP A 67 -9.43 -12.25 -18.27
CA ASP A 67 -9.58 -11.61 -19.60
C ASP A 67 -8.98 -10.18 -19.62
N GLY A 68 -7.92 -9.99 -18.84
CA GLY A 68 -7.21 -8.72 -18.66
C GLY A 68 -6.81 -8.47 -17.21
N SER A 69 -5.56 -8.09 -16.99
CA SER A 69 -4.96 -7.80 -15.68
C SER A 69 -5.60 -6.63 -14.93
N TRP A 70 -6.43 -5.84 -15.61
CA TRP A 70 -7.20 -4.74 -15.02
C TRP A 70 -8.56 -5.18 -14.47
N GLU A 71 -9.02 -6.39 -14.82
CA GLU A 71 -10.32 -6.93 -14.42
C GLU A 71 -10.24 -7.79 -13.15
N GLY A 72 -9.05 -7.92 -12.56
CA GLY A 72 -8.82 -8.68 -11.35
C GLY A 72 -7.70 -8.12 -10.48
N ILE A 73 -7.53 -8.72 -9.30
CA ILE A 73 -6.52 -8.32 -8.32
C ILE A 73 -5.61 -9.51 -8.01
N GLY A 74 -4.30 -9.29 -8.16
CA GLY A 74 -3.26 -10.21 -7.72
C GLY A 74 -2.50 -9.63 -6.53
N LEU A 75 -2.13 -10.46 -5.56
CA LEU A 75 -1.30 -10.03 -4.43
C LEU A 75 0.01 -10.81 -4.39
N ARG A 76 1.13 -10.10 -4.20
CA ARG A 76 2.41 -10.71 -3.80
C ARG A 76 2.67 -10.45 -2.32
N LEU A 77 2.88 -11.52 -1.57
CA LEU A 77 2.90 -11.53 -0.10
C LEU A 77 4.32 -11.73 0.42
N GLY A 78 4.65 -11.10 1.56
CA GLY A 78 5.93 -11.31 2.22
C GLY A 78 5.96 -10.81 3.65
N ARG A 79 7.16 -10.84 4.25
CA ARG A 79 7.41 -10.33 5.60
C ARG A 79 8.68 -9.49 5.64
N ALA A 80 8.63 -8.42 6.42
CA ALA A 80 9.76 -7.53 6.69
C ALA A 80 9.74 -7.13 8.18
N GLY A 81 10.62 -7.73 8.96
CA GLY A 81 10.58 -7.60 10.43
C GLY A 81 9.25 -8.12 10.99
N ASP A 82 8.59 -7.29 11.78
CA ASP A 82 7.29 -7.61 12.41
C ASP A 82 6.09 -7.41 11.47
N TRP A 83 6.32 -6.84 10.29
CA TRP A 83 5.27 -6.57 9.31
C TRP A 83 5.15 -7.71 8.31
N THR A 84 3.92 -8.19 8.13
CA THR A 84 3.50 -8.92 6.93
C THR A 84 3.07 -7.88 5.90
N TYR A 85 3.42 -8.04 4.63
CA TYR A 85 3.01 -7.12 3.57
C TYR A 85 2.38 -7.83 2.38
N ALA A 86 1.52 -7.11 1.67
CA ALA A 86 0.94 -7.48 0.39
C ALA A 86 1.18 -6.34 -0.60
N VAL A 87 1.72 -6.66 -1.78
CA VAL A 87 1.79 -5.74 -2.93
C VAL A 87 0.67 -6.12 -3.89
N ALA A 88 -0.26 -5.20 -4.13
CA ALA A 88 -1.40 -5.42 -5.01
C ALA A 88 -1.10 -5.00 -6.46
N TYR A 89 -1.47 -5.89 -7.38
CA TYR A 89 -1.35 -5.79 -8.83
C TYR A 89 -2.73 -5.77 -9.48
N GLY A 90 -2.82 -5.13 -10.64
CA GLY A 90 -4.06 -5.01 -11.41
C GLY A 90 -5.04 -4.03 -10.80
N GLY A 91 -6.33 -4.29 -11.01
CA GLY A 91 -7.46 -3.54 -10.47
C GLY A 91 -7.42 -2.02 -10.67
N TRP A 92 -8.35 -1.29 -10.04
CA TRP A 92 -8.31 0.17 -9.87
C TRP A 92 -8.16 0.57 -8.39
N PRO A 93 -7.54 1.72 -8.09
CA PRO A 93 -7.57 2.29 -6.75
C PRO A 93 -9.03 2.54 -6.37
N GLY A 94 -9.43 2.01 -5.21
CA GLY A 94 -10.83 2.01 -4.77
C GLY A 94 -11.62 0.75 -5.16
N GLU A 95 -11.00 -0.32 -5.66
CA GLU A 95 -11.64 -1.65 -5.71
C GLU A 95 -11.78 -2.29 -4.34
N PHE A 96 -10.92 -1.92 -3.40
CA PHE A 96 -11.12 -2.27 -2.00
C PHE A 96 -12.11 -1.28 -1.37
N GLY A 97 -13.11 -1.84 -0.68
CA GLY A 97 -13.92 -1.12 0.27
C GLY A 97 -13.15 -0.76 1.53
N SER A 98 -13.87 -0.62 2.64
CA SER A 98 -13.23 -0.22 3.89
C SER A 98 -12.30 -1.32 4.39
N LEU A 99 -11.00 -1.00 4.55
CA LEU A 99 -10.04 -1.86 5.24
C LEU A 99 -10.09 -1.72 6.78
N LEU A 100 -10.99 -0.89 7.34
CA LEU A 100 -11.15 -0.74 8.79
C LEU A 100 -11.40 -2.08 9.51
N PRO A 101 -12.25 -3.01 9.02
CA PRO A 101 -12.47 -4.29 9.68
C PRO A 101 -11.19 -5.13 9.80
N LEU A 102 -10.27 -5.02 8.84
CA LEU A 102 -9.00 -5.74 8.84
C LEU A 102 -8.05 -5.29 9.96
N SER A 103 -8.23 -4.06 10.46
CA SER A 103 -7.43 -3.51 11.56
C SER A 103 -7.92 -3.92 12.96
N GLN A 104 -8.98 -4.73 13.07
CA GLN A 104 -9.54 -5.15 14.35
C GLN A 104 -8.64 -6.15 15.11
N GLY A 105 -8.87 -6.29 16.43
CA GLY A 105 -8.23 -7.35 17.22
C GLY A 105 -6.74 -7.10 17.52
N GLY A 106 -6.36 -5.84 17.67
CA GLY A 106 -4.98 -5.42 17.93
C GLY A 106 -4.11 -5.33 16.67
N VAL A 107 -4.69 -5.51 15.48
CA VAL A 107 -3.94 -5.42 14.22
C VAL A 107 -3.58 -3.97 13.93
N HIS A 108 -2.33 -3.75 13.55
CA HIS A 108 -1.87 -2.47 13.01
C HIS A 108 -1.81 -2.60 11.49
N LEU A 109 -2.42 -1.66 10.77
CA LEU A 109 -2.49 -1.66 9.32
C LEU A 109 -1.94 -0.36 8.76
N CYS A 110 -1.01 -0.43 7.81
CA CYS A 110 -0.53 0.71 7.04
C CYS A 110 -0.85 0.47 5.55
N LEU A 111 -1.43 1.46 4.89
CA LEU A 111 -1.66 1.48 3.45
C LEU A 111 -0.71 2.49 2.83
N LEU A 112 -0.12 2.11 1.71
CA LEU A 112 0.75 2.95 0.90
C LEU A 112 0.29 2.84 -0.56
N GLU A 113 -0.46 3.83 -1.01
CA GLU A 113 -0.66 4.09 -2.44
C GLU A 113 0.50 4.97 -2.90
N TYR A 114 1.13 4.62 -4.01
CA TYR A 114 2.29 5.34 -4.52
C TYR A 114 2.06 5.76 -5.97
N ASP A 115 2.71 6.85 -6.36
CA ASP A 115 2.63 7.39 -7.70
C ASP A 115 3.36 6.44 -8.65
N GLU A 116 2.63 5.92 -9.63
CA GLU A 116 3.15 4.99 -10.61
C GLU A 116 2.74 5.46 -12.01
N GLU A 117 3.64 5.30 -12.99
CA GLU A 117 3.36 5.64 -14.39
C GLU A 117 2.46 4.56 -15.05
N ASN A 118 1.40 4.15 -14.36
CA ASN A 118 0.45 3.12 -14.79
C ASN A 118 -0.87 3.72 -15.33
N GLY A 119 -0.94 5.05 -15.49
CA GLY A 119 -2.11 5.74 -16.04
C GLY A 119 -3.25 5.98 -15.03
N LYS A 120 -3.07 5.63 -13.74
CA LYS A 120 -4.03 5.92 -12.67
C LYS A 120 -3.68 7.26 -11.99
N PRO A 121 -4.46 8.34 -12.16
CA PRO A 121 -4.08 9.69 -11.70
C PRO A 121 -4.39 9.96 -10.22
N VAL A 122 -4.20 8.96 -9.35
CA VAL A 122 -4.53 9.07 -7.92
C VAL A 122 -3.31 9.57 -7.17
N PRO A 123 -3.42 10.60 -6.31
CA PRO A 123 -2.28 11.04 -5.54
C PRO A 123 -1.80 9.89 -4.65
N PRO A 124 -0.48 9.70 -4.49
CA PRO A 124 0.05 8.75 -3.53
C PRO A 124 -0.52 9.08 -2.14
N ASP A 125 -0.92 8.06 -1.39
CA ASP A 125 -1.63 8.21 -0.12
C ASP A 125 -1.05 7.27 0.94
N PHE A 126 -1.12 7.74 2.19
CA PHE A 126 -0.79 6.94 3.35
C PHE A 126 -1.95 6.93 4.32
N ALA A 127 -2.26 5.74 4.85
CA ALA A 127 -3.19 5.59 5.96
C ALA A 127 -2.65 4.60 7.01
N TYR A 128 -2.91 4.90 8.28
CA TYR A 128 -2.62 4.05 9.42
C TYR A 128 -3.88 3.80 10.23
N LEU A 129 -4.21 2.51 10.39
CA LEU A 129 -5.40 2.04 11.07
C LEU A 129 -5.05 1.05 12.17
N HIS A 130 -5.86 1.08 13.23
CA HIS A 130 -5.73 0.16 14.35
C HIS A 130 -7.06 0.07 15.11
N ASP A 131 -7.47 -1.16 15.45
CA ASP A 131 -8.71 -1.47 16.17
C ASP A 131 -9.95 -0.82 15.55
N GLY A 132 -10.05 -0.88 14.22
CA GLY A 132 -11.19 -0.34 13.48
C GLY A 132 -11.26 1.18 13.45
N ARG A 133 -10.14 1.87 13.69
CA ARG A 133 -10.08 3.34 13.70
C ARG A 133 -8.99 3.82 12.76
N LEU A 134 -9.29 4.86 11.99
CA LEU A 134 -8.29 5.63 11.28
C LEU A 134 -7.53 6.51 12.28
N LEU A 135 -6.23 6.27 12.43
CA LEU A 135 -5.39 7.00 13.37
C LEU A 135 -4.59 8.12 12.72
N ALA A 136 -4.12 7.92 11.48
CA ALA A 136 -3.49 8.96 10.69
C ALA A 136 -3.64 8.67 9.19
N ALA A 137 -3.93 9.68 8.37
CA ALA A 137 -3.86 9.61 6.91
C ALA A 137 -3.50 10.95 6.28
N CYS A 138 -2.81 10.90 5.15
CA CYS A 138 -2.47 12.07 4.35
C CYS A 138 -2.02 11.64 2.95
N ASN A 139 -2.35 12.44 1.93
CA ASN A 139 -1.70 12.29 0.65
C ASN A 139 -0.19 12.59 0.79
N LEU A 140 0.66 11.84 0.10
CA LEU A 140 2.11 11.91 0.25
C LEU A 140 2.74 13.10 -0.50
N HIS A 141 1.95 13.92 -1.18
CA HIS A 141 2.35 15.23 -1.68
C HIS A 141 2.09 16.37 -0.69
N LEU A 142 1.30 16.14 0.37
CA LEU A 142 0.80 17.12 1.33
C LEU A 142 0.27 18.41 0.69
N ASP A 143 -0.31 18.30 -0.51
CA ASP A 143 -0.99 19.40 -1.15
C ASP A 143 -2.50 19.33 -0.86
N ALA A 144 -3.21 20.41 -1.19
CA ALA A 144 -4.66 20.48 -0.99
C ALA A 144 -5.47 19.70 -2.03
N SER A 145 -4.81 18.90 -2.88
CA SER A 145 -5.49 18.13 -3.91
C SER A 145 -6.38 17.07 -3.25
N TRP A 146 -7.50 16.76 -3.91
CA TRP A 146 -8.45 15.74 -3.46
C TRP A 146 -9.02 15.96 -2.04
N GLY A 147 -9.04 17.22 -1.57
CA GLY A 147 -9.69 17.61 -0.31
C GLY A 147 -8.88 17.33 0.96
N TYR A 148 -7.61 16.97 0.82
CA TYR A 148 -6.69 16.85 1.95
C TYR A 148 -6.18 18.22 2.40
N ASP A 149 -5.92 18.39 3.70
CA ASP A 149 -5.28 19.59 4.26
C ASP A 149 -4.40 19.17 5.44
N GLY A 150 -3.26 18.55 5.10
CA GLY A 150 -2.35 17.93 6.06
C GLY A 150 -2.80 16.55 6.53
N VAL A 151 -2.40 16.19 7.75
CA VAL A 151 -2.67 14.86 8.34
C VAL A 151 -4.03 14.84 9.04
N THR A 152 -4.86 13.88 8.65
CA THR A 152 -6.19 13.62 9.24
C THR A 152 -6.16 12.36 10.11
N GLY A 153 -7.08 12.22 11.08
CA GLY A 153 -7.17 11.03 11.94
C GLY A 153 -7.32 11.36 13.42
N ASP A 154 -7.03 10.38 14.29
CA ASP A 154 -7.02 10.58 15.74
C ASP A 154 -5.94 11.60 16.13
N PRO A 155 -6.27 12.68 16.88
CA PRO A 155 -5.31 13.74 17.21
C PRO A 155 -4.03 13.25 17.90
N ALA A 156 -4.10 12.17 18.70
CA ALA A 156 -2.93 11.64 19.40
C ALA A 156 -1.91 10.98 18.46
N THR A 157 -2.32 10.63 17.23
CA THR A 157 -1.43 10.05 16.22
C THR A 157 -1.20 11.00 15.05
N ALA A 158 -2.26 11.67 14.58
CA ALA A 158 -2.20 12.60 13.46
C ALA A 158 -1.35 13.84 13.74
N ALA A 159 -1.50 14.48 14.91
CA ALA A 159 -0.75 15.71 15.21
C ALA A 159 0.77 15.47 15.32
N PRO A 160 1.27 14.43 16.01
CA PRO A 160 2.69 14.11 15.99
C PRO A 160 3.23 13.79 14.59
N LEU A 161 2.44 13.14 13.72
CA LEU A 161 2.87 12.89 12.34
C LEU A 161 2.96 14.21 11.55
N GLN A 162 1.98 15.10 11.70
CA GLN A 162 2.00 16.44 11.11
C GLN A 162 3.23 17.23 11.55
N GLU A 163 3.56 17.23 12.84
CA GLU A 163 4.75 17.90 13.38
C GLU A 163 6.05 17.37 12.75
N LEU A 164 6.15 16.05 12.57
CA LEU A 164 7.33 15.45 11.93
C LEU A 164 7.44 15.81 10.45
N LEU A 165 6.33 15.87 9.72
CA LEU A 165 6.31 16.30 8.31
C LEU A 165 6.71 17.77 8.19
N THR A 166 6.19 18.63 9.09
CA THR A 166 6.56 20.05 9.16
C THR A 166 8.02 20.25 9.55
N ALA A 167 8.54 19.49 10.51
CA ALA A 167 9.97 19.51 10.86
C ALA A 167 10.87 19.04 9.70
N ALA A 168 10.35 18.19 8.81
CA ALA A 168 11.03 17.79 7.57
C ALA A 168 10.88 18.83 6.44
N GLY A 169 10.23 19.96 6.69
CA GLY A 169 10.07 21.06 5.74
C GLY A 169 8.85 20.94 4.82
N LEU A 170 7.86 20.12 5.15
CA LEU A 170 6.64 19.94 4.36
C LEU A 170 5.40 20.63 5.00
N PRO A 171 4.42 21.12 4.21
CA PRO A 171 4.37 21.09 2.75
C PRO A 171 5.38 22.05 2.11
N ALA A 172 5.84 21.69 0.91
CA ALA A 172 6.88 22.43 0.19
C ALA A 172 6.47 22.62 -1.28
N PRO A 173 5.60 23.61 -1.58
CA PRO A 173 5.00 23.76 -2.91
C PRO A 173 6.01 24.09 -4.02
N ASP A 174 7.18 24.63 -3.65
CA ASP A 174 8.26 24.97 -4.59
C ASP A 174 9.20 23.79 -4.87
N LEU A 175 9.07 22.67 -4.14
CA LEU A 175 9.87 21.47 -4.38
C LEU A 175 9.25 20.60 -5.46
N ASP A 176 10.10 19.83 -6.13
CA ASP A 176 9.66 18.78 -7.03
C ASP A 176 8.79 17.75 -6.27
N ARG A 177 7.66 17.35 -6.88
CA ARG A 177 6.68 16.44 -6.26
C ARG A 177 7.31 15.13 -5.81
N ARG A 178 8.29 14.60 -6.57
CA ARG A 178 9.01 13.38 -6.20
C ARG A 178 9.85 13.58 -4.94
N GLN A 179 10.49 14.74 -4.81
CA GLN A 179 11.24 15.07 -3.61
C GLN A 179 10.32 15.19 -2.38
N VAL A 180 9.14 15.78 -2.54
CA VAL A 180 8.11 15.84 -1.49
C VAL A 180 7.66 14.42 -1.10
N HIS A 181 7.26 13.60 -2.07
CA HIS A 181 6.84 12.21 -1.87
C HIS A 181 7.91 11.38 -1.15
N ARG A 182 9.17 11.45 -1.61
CA ARG A 182 10.30 10.74 -0.97
C ARG A 182 10.51 11.18 0.47
N THR A 183 10.40 12.47 0.75
CA THR A 183 10.56 13.05 2.08
C THR A 183 9.43 12.61 3.02
N ALA A 184 8.17 12.65 2.54
CA ALA A 184 7.00 12.21 3.28
C ALA A 184 7.10 10.71 3.63
N LEU A 185 7.43 9.86 2.65
CA LEU A 185 7.68 8.43 2.88
C LEU A 185 8.76 8.21 3.93
N GLY A 186 9.85 8.97 3.91
CA GLY A 186 10.93 8.85 4.90
C GLY A 186 10.48 9.24 6.32
N VAL A 187 9.55 10.18 6.47
CA VAL A 187 8.94 10.52 7.76
C VAL A 187 8.04 9.39 8.25
N VAL A 188 7.16 8.88 7.38
CA VAL A 188 6.26 7.75 7.66
C VAL A 188 7.07 6.52 8.06
N GLU A 189 8.11 6.18 7.29
CA GLU A 189 9.04 5.09 7.55
C GLU A 189 9.54 5.09 8.99
N ARG A 190 10.11 6.23 9.42
CA ARG A 190 10.69 6.38 10.76
C ARG A 190 9.62 6.38 11.85
N ARG A 191 8.47 7.00 11.60
CA ARG A 191 7.40 7.14 12.61
C ARG A 191 6.76 5.80 12.95
N PHE A 192 6.57 4.94 11.96
CA PHE A 192 5.87 3.66 12.09
C PHE A 192 6.80 2.44 12.05
N GLY A 193 8.10 2.64 11.82
CA GLY A 193 9.09 1.56 11.74
C GLY A 193 8.82 0.66 10.54
N LEU A 194 8.47 1.26 9.39
CA LEU A 194 8.19 0.51 8.17
C LEU A 194 9.50 0.23 7.43
N SER A 195 9.57 -0.92 6.79
CA SER A 195 10.69 -1.29 5.92
C SER A 195 10.19 -2.29 4.89
N LEU A 196 10.68 -2.21 3.66
CA LEU A 196 10.29 -3.10 2.57
C LEU A 196 11.54 -3.56 1.82
N PRO A 197 11.71 -4.87 1.55
CA PRO A 197 12.88 -5.38 0.84
C PRO A 197 12.77 -5.06 -0.66
N LYS A 198 13.41 -3.96 -1.10
CA LYS A 198 13.26 -3.45 -2.48
C LYS A 198 13.62 -4.52 -3.50
N GLU A 199 14.80 -5.12 -3.36
CA GLU A 199 15.30 -6.10 -4.33
C GLU A 199 14.36 -7.31 -4.48
N LEU A 200 13.79 -7.78 -3.37
CA LEU A 200 12.89 -8.92 -3.36
C LEU A 200 11.51 -8.57 -3.96
N ILE A 201 11.01 -7.36 -3.71
CA ILE A 201 9.74 -6.89 -4.29
C ILE A 201 9.91 -6.64 -5.78
N VAL A 202 10.95 -5.91 -6.20
CA VAL A 202 11.11 -5.49 -7.58
C VAL A 202 11.54 -6.65 -8.48
N ASN A 203 12.58 -7.38 -8.10
CA ASN A 203 13.21 -8.39 -8.97
C ASN A 203 12.96 -9.83 -8.52
N GLY A 204 12.40 -10.03 -7.33
CA GLY A 204 12.24 -11.34 -6.73
C GLY A 204 10.90 -12.01 -7.04
N VAL A 205 10.84 -13.29 -6.67
CA VAL A 205 9.60 -14.08 -6.65
C VAL A 205 9.07 -14.19 -5.23
N LEU A 206 7.77 -13.95 -5.05
CA LEU A 206 7.09 -13.97 -3.75
C LEU A 206 5.88 -14.89 -3.80
N PRO A 207 5.47 -15.52 -2.67
CA PRO A 207 4.16 -16.16 -2.59
C PRO A 207 3.08 -15.22 -3.11
N ALA A 208 2.21 -15.73 -3.97
CA ALA A 208 1.19 -14.93 -4.63
C ALA A 208 -0.17 -15.60 -4.56
N VAL A 209 -1.21 -14.75 -4.55
CA VAL A 209 -2.61 -15.16 -4.63
C VAL A 209 -3.33 -14.32 -5.69
N LEU A 210 -4.37 -14.88 -6.29
CA LEU A 210 -5.39 -14.14 -7.02
C LEU A 210 -6.61 -13.95 -6.11
N LEU A 211 -7.26 -12.79 -6.20
CA LEU A 211 -8.54 -12.56 -5.54
C LEU A 211 -9.64 -12.91 -6.54
N GLU A 212 -10.28 -14.06 -6.35
CA GLU A 212 -11.29 -14.60 -7.27
C GLU A 212 -12.68 -14.51 -6.64
N PRO A 213 -13.75 -14.28 -7.41
CA PRO A 213 -15.12 -14.40 -6.92
C PRO A 213 -15.37 -15.79 -6.32
N ALA A 214 -16.03 -15.84 -5.16
CA ALA A 214 -16.33 -17.06 -4.42
C ALA A 214 -17.42 -17.94 -5.07
#